data_AF-A0A965LEI5-F1
#
_entry.id   AF-A0A965LEI5-F1
#
_cell.length_a   1.000
_cell.length_b   1.000
_cell.length_c   1.000
_cell.angle_alpha   90.00
_cell.angle_beta   90.00
_cell.angle_gamma   90.00
#
_symmetry.space_group_name_H-M   'P 1'
#
loop_
_entity.id
_entity.type
_entity.pdbx_description
1 polymer ?
#
loop_
_entity_poly.entity_id
_entity_poly.type
_entity_poly.pdbx_seq_one_letter_code
_entity_poly.pdbx_strand_id
1 'polypeptide(L)'
;MRSSSLFALLASLVLVTAAEDGAQVYNTLCIACHGPDGKGLNGLPPLVGSDWPKGPAARSIKIVLSGLEGPVEVRRRAPCSATRRSPPR
;
A
#
# COMPACT_ATOMS: atom_id res chain seq x y z
N MET A 1 -30.35 12.05 -30.42
CA MET A 1 -28.88 11.85 -30.46
C MET A 1 -28.08 12.69 -29.45
N ARG A 2 -28.70 13.51 -28.58
CA ARG A 2 -28.01 14.31 -27.53
C ARG A 2 -27.88 13.64 -26.15
N SER A 3 -28.53 12.48 -25.94
CA SER A 3 -28.53 11.80 -24.63
C SER A 3 -27.33 10.89 -24.38
N SER A 4 -26.58 10.48 -25.41
CA SER A 4 -25.45 9.56 -25.24
C SER A 4 -24.25 10.23 -24.57
N SER A 5 -24.07 11.54 -24.76
CA SER A 5 -22.98 12.32 -24.13
C SER A 5 -23.23 12.58 -22.64
N LEU A 6 -24.49 12.74 -22.24
CA LEU A 6 -24.88 12.91 -20.84
C LEU A 6 -24.65 11.62 -20.02
N PHE A 7 -24.89 10.45 -20.62
CA PHE A 7 -24.66 9.16 -19.98
C PHE A 7 -23.17 8.86 -19.80
N ALA A 8 -22.33 9.22 -20.77
CA ALA A 8 -20.86 9.07 -20.69
C ALA A 8 -20.23 9.98 -19.62
N LEU A 9 -20.73 11.21 -19.48
CA LEU A 9 -20.28 12.15 -18.45
C LEU A 9 -20.68 11.68 -17.04
N LEU A 10 -21.90 11.18 -16.86
CA LEU A 10 -22.36 10.62 -15.58
C LEU A 10 -21.59 9.35 -15.21
N ALA A 11 -21.32 8.45 -16.16
CA ALA A 11 -20.52 7.25 -15.93
C ALA A 11 -19.07 7.56 -15.50
N SER A 12 -18.50 8.63 -16.04
CA SER A 12 -17.14 9.09 -15.67
C SER A 12 -17.11 9.70 -14.26
N LEU A 13 -18.21 10.33 -13.83
CA LEU A 13 -18.35 10.93 -12.50
C LEU A 13 -18.51 9.86 -11.40
N VAL A 14 -19.20 8.75 -11.72
CA VAL A 14 -19.43 7.62 -10.78
C VAL A 14 -18.17 6.80 -10.52
N LEU A 15 -17.25 6.73 -11.49
CA LEU A 15 -16.00 5.96 -11.33
C LEU A 15 -15.02 6.60 -10.33
N VAL A 16 -15.03 7.93 -10.22
CA VAL A 16 -14.15 8.70 -9.31
C VAL A 16 -14.56 8.53 -7.84
N THR A 17 -15.82 8.21 -7.56
CA THR A 17 -16.34 8.08 -6.18
C THR A 17 -16.24 6.67 -5.60
N ALA A 18 -15.86 5.67 -6.39
CA ALA A 18 -15.86 4.26 -5.96
C ALA A 18 -14.52 3.76 -5.40
N ALA A 19 -13.43 4.51 -5.56
CA ALA A 19 -12.17 4.23 -4.87
C ALA A 19 -12.16 5.05 -3.58
N GLU A 20 -12.10 4.40 -2.41
CA GLU A 20 -11.79 5.13 -1.18
C GLU A 20 -10.51 5.94 -1.37
N ASP A 21 -10.45 7.13 -0.77
CA ASP A 21 -9.25 7.96 -0.80
C ASP A 21 -8.09 7.19 -0.13
N GLY A 22 -7.25 6.59 -0.97
CA GLY A 22 -6.12 5.77 -0.52
C GLY A 22 -5.15 6.56 0.36
N ALA A 23 -5.07 7.88 0.21
CA ALA A 23 -4.25 8.72 1.09
C ALA A 23 -4.85 8.79 2.51
N GLN A 24 -6.17 8.93 2.63
CA GLN A 24 -6.86 8.94 3.92
C GLN A 24 -6.75 7.57 4.61
N VAL A 25 -6.93 6.47 3.87
CA VAL A 25 -6.74 5.11 4.38
C VAL A 25 -5.30 4.90 4.86
N TYR A 26 -4.31 5.31 4.06
CA TYR A 26 -2.89 5.21 4.41
C TYR A 26 -2.57 5.97 5.70
N ASN A 27 -3.03 7.21 5.81
CA ASN A 27 -2.82 8.05 6.99
C ASN A 27 -3.52 7.53 8.24
N THR A 28 -4.56 6.71 8.09
CA THR A 28 -5.31 6.16 9.23
C THR A 28 -4.74 4.82 9.69
N LEU A 29 -4.36 3.95 8.76
CA LEU A 29 -4.04 2.54 9.06
C LEU A 29 -2.57 2.17 8.87
N CYS A 30 -1.88 2.80 7.91
CA CYS A 30 -0.59 2.32 7.42
C CYS A 30 0.59 3.17 7.93
N ILE A 31 0.33 4.46 8.20
CA ILE A 31 1.35 5.47 8.53
C ILE A 31 2.15 5.11 9.79
N ALA A 32 1.53 4.42 10.76
CA ALA A 32 2.18 4.04 12.01
C ALA A 32 3.39 3.11 11.81
N CYS A 33 3.41 2.34 10.71
CA CYS A 33 4.48 1.40 10.41
C CYS A 33 5.33 1.84 9.21
N HIS A 34 4.70 2.36 8.16
CA HIS A 34 5.39 2.73 6.92
C HIS A 34 5.86 4.20 6.90
N GLY A 35 5.45 5.00 7.90
CA GLY A 35 5.85 6.39 8.07
C GLY A 35 5.10 7.37 7.16
N PRO A 36 5.18 8.69 7.42
CA PRO A 36 4.46 9.70 6.64
C PRO A 36 4.87 9.71 5.17
N ASP A 37 6.15 9.45 4.88
CA ASP A 37 6.70 9.42 3.52
C ASP A 37 6.67 8.02 2.88
N GLY A 38 6.16 6.99 3.56
CA GLY A 38 6.23 5.60 3.07
C GLY A 38 7.65 5.02 2.98
N LYS A 39 8.62 5.66 3.64
CA LYS A 39 10.04 5.23 3.67
C LYS A 39 10.33 4.16 4.73
N GLY A 40 9.33 3.75 5.51
CA GLY A 40 9.49 2.84 6.64
C GLY A 40 10.05 3.53 7.89
N LEU A 41 9.86 2.90 9.05
CA LEU A 41 10.34 3.36 10.35
C LEU A 41 11.12 2.24 11.06
N ASN A 42 12.27 2.52 11.68
CA ASN A 42 12.95 1.62 12.62
C ASN A 42 13.03 0.13 12.21
N GLY A 43 13.44 -0.13 10.96
CA GLY A 43 13.58 -1.50 10.45
C GLY A 43 12.32 -2.07 9.78
N LEU A 44 11.17 -1.38 9.85
CA LEU A 44 9.97 -1.72 9.09
C LEU A 44 10.13 -1.39 7.60
N PRO A 45 9.50 -2.16 6.70
CA PRO A 45 9.79 -2.09 5.28
C PRO A 45 9.28 -0.79 4.63
N PRO A 46 10.05 -0.18 3.70
CA PRO A 46 9.57 0.93 2.88
C PRO A 46 8.58 0.46 1.82
N LEU A 47 7.56 1.27 1.56
CA LEU A 47 6.72 1.15 0.35
C LEU A 47 7.34 1.95 -0.81
N VAL A 48 7.91 3.12 -0.52
CA VAL A 48 8.54 3.97 -1.53
C VAL A 48 9.84 3.34 -2.04
N GLY A 49 9.94 3.28 -3.37
CA GLY A 49 11.06 2.66 -4.09
C GLY A 49 11.08 1.13 -4.02
N SER A 50 10.11 0.50 -3.38
CA SER A 50 9.96 -0.95 -3.33
C SER A 50 9.17 -1.43 -4.56
N ASP A 51 9.52 -2.60 -5.08
CA ASP A 51 8.76 -3.25 -6.15
C ASP A 51 7.57 -4.06 -5.60
N TRP A 52 7.44 -4.16 -4.28
CA TRP A 52 6.34 -4.86 -3.62
C TRP A 52 4.95 -4.26 -3.94
N PRO A 53 4.70 -2.95 -3.71
CA PRO A 53 3.41 -2.36 -4.04
C PRO A 53 3.17 -2.24 -5.56
N LYS A 54 4.23 -2.24 -6.38
CA LYS A 54 4.14 -2.08 -7.85
C LYS A 54 3.88 -3.39 -8.61
N GLY A 55 4.01 -4.53 -7.96
CA GLY A 55 3.73 -5.83 -8.57
C GLY A 55 2.23 -6.12 -8.71
N PRO A 56 1.85 -7.39 -8.92
CA PRO A 56 0.45 -7.76 -9.09
C PRO A 56 -0.41 -7.32 -7.91
N ALA A 57 -1.51 -6.62 -8.17
CA ALA A 57 -2.41 -6.10 -7.13
C ALA A 57 -2.90 -7.20 -6.18
N ALA A 58 -3.14 -8.41 -6.70
CA ALA A 58 -3.53 -9.59 -5.92
C ALA A 58 -2.56 -9.91 -4.77
N ARG A 59 -1.26 -9.65 -4.94
CA ARG A 59 -0.26 -9.83 -3.87
C ARG A 59 -0.50 -8.84 -2.74
N SER A 60 -0.62 -7.55 -3.05
CA SER A 60 -0.82 -6.49 -2.04
C SER A 60 -2.14 -6.68 -1.30
N ILE A 61 -3.21 -7.03 -2.03
CA ILE A 61 -4.52 -7.35 -1.44
C ILE A 61 -4.40 -8.51 -0.45
N LYS A 62 -3.75 -9.61 -0.86
CA LYS A 62 -3.56 -10.76 0.02
C LYS A 62 -2.75 -10.42 1.29
N ILE A 63 -1.70 -9.61 1.16
CA ILE A 63 -0.90 -9.16 2.31
C ILE A 63 -1.75 -8.35 3.29
N VAL A 64 -2.60 -7.44 2.80
CA VAL A 64 -3.48 -6.63 3.65
C VAL A 64 -4.52 -7.50 4.36
N LEU A 65 -5.09 -8.49 3.65
CA LEU A 65 -6.16 -9.34 4.19
C LEU A 65 -5.66 -10.46 5.11
N SER A 66 -4.46 -10.99 4.86
CA SER A 66 -3.94 -12.20 5.54
C SER A 66 -2.67 -11.95 6.33
N GLY A 67 -2.11 -10.74 6.29
CA GLY A 67 -0.80 -10.45 6.83
C GLY A 67 0.35 -11.00 5.97
N LEU A 68 1.58 -10.69 6.38
CA LEU A 68 2.80 -11.19 5.78
C LEU A 68 3.80 -11.53 6.88
N GLU A 69 4.30 -12.76 6.86
CA GLU A 69 5.23 -13.27 7.86
C GLU A 69 6.46 -13.88 7.19
N GLY A 70 7.56 -13.94 7.94
CA GLY A 70 8.83 -14.47 7.49
C GLY A 70 9.79 -13.41 6.92
N PRO A 71 11.02 -13.84 6.55
CA PRO A 71 12.03 -12.93 6.02
C PRO A 71 11.62 -12.41 4.64
N VAL A 72 11.57 -11.07 4.51
CA VAL A 72 11.25 -10.40 3.25
C VAL A 72 12.33 -9.39 2.88
N GLU A 73 12.88 -9.53 1.69
CA GLU A 73 13.86 -8.61 1.13
C GLU A 73 13.14 -7.47 0.40
N VAL A 74 13.40 -6.24 0.82
CA VAL A 74 12.77 -5.03 0.25
C VAL A 74 13.86 -4.04 -0.11
N ARG A 75 14.00 -3.69 -1.39
CA ARG A 75 15.04 -2.77 -1.90
C ARG A 75 16.49 -3.17 -1.54
N ARG A 76 16.83 -4.47 -1.60
CA ARG A 76 18.15 -4.97 -1.20
C ARG A 76 18.54 -4.58 0.24
N ARG A 77 17.55 -4.29 1.09
CA ARG A 77 17.70 -4.13 2.53
C ARG A 77 17.38 -5.47 3.17
N ALA A 78 18.36 -5.94 3.95
CA ALA A 78 18.34 -7.21 4.66
C ALA A 78 16.97 -7.51 5.28
N PRO A 79 16.59 -8.80 5.38
CA PRO A 79 15.22 -9.18 5.68
C PRO A 79 14.70 -8.49 6.93
N CYS A 80 13.60 -7.74 6.80
CA CYS A 80 12.86 -7.28 7.96
C CYS A 80 12.26 -8.52 8.62
N SER A 81 12.91 -9.06 9.64
CA SER A 81 12.33 -10.15 10.41
C SER A 81 11.19 -9.54 11.24
N ALA A 82 9.95 -9.71 10.78
CA ALA A 82 8.74 -9.36 11.54
C ALA A 82 8.70 -10.06 12.93
N THR A 83 9.55 -11.06 13.13
CA THR A 83 9.84 -11.66 14.43
C THR A 83 10.87 -10.81 15.18
N ARG A 84 10.37 -9.94 16.06
CA ARG A 84 11.03 -9.34 17.24
C ARG A 84 12.46 -9.87 17.48
N ARG A 85 13.48 -9.13 17.06
CA ARG A 85 14.86 -9.35 17.53
C ARG A 85 15.36 -8.05 18.13
N SER A 86 15.61 -8.11 19.43
CA SER A 86 16.18 -7.04 20.28
C SER A 86 17.34 -6.31 19.59
N PRO A 87 17.56 -5.03 19.89
CA PRO A 87 18.67 -4.26 19.32
C PRO A 87 20.01 -4.91 19.69
N PRO A 88 21.03 -4.86 18.82
CA PRO A 88 22.37 -5.26 19.19
C PRO A 88 22.88 -4.32 20.29
N ARG A 89 23.48 -4.89 21.34
CA ARG A 89 24.32 -4.14 22.27
C ARG A 89 25.52 -3.56 21.55
#